data_AF-A0A6G9JUX8-F1
#
_entry.id   AF-A0A6G9JUX8-F1
#
_cell.length_a   1.000
_cell.length_b   1.000
_cell.length_c   1.000
_cell.angle_alpha   90.00
_cell.angle_beta   90.00
_cell.angle_gamma   90.00
#
_symmetry.space_group_name_H-M   'P 1'
#
loop_
_entity.id
_entity.type
_entity.pdbx_description
1 polymer ?
#
loop_
_entity_poly.entity_id
_entity_poly.type
_entity_poly.pdbx_seq_one_letter_code
_entity_poly.pdbx_strand_id
1 'polypeptide(L)'
;MKNQNMFDLLLPLSPEQLNNLKQLKSTCTNIQNACLSGDFWKIANQTSNAKSLKKNELNDNDQIISIISAAQTGNVKSLSERLHEYFNKNNRKNRLLNAIDYKFHNIKDEKILILIILTQGKSEIPEEALSLYNFIMSRNSPNLNNLYYSIFVLRDISCNLFCQEGKNFSKRFKELGSNSLLNRCDSDIECENNYNKCSRNLLKNINNKEMILQPSFSYLKKAAKSILSTSYYTKKNPATAVVLTNQKITGRNSIKDVHHIEIDISNLNINYVPGDAIGIWYKNNTNLIKNILELLSIKTFDKIKIKNNIITIFDALQNNFELTTNTKNIVKNYANFTKNTILKNIASHDADLQQYIIHTPLIKMITDYPSKLSSEQLISLLCPLTPRLYSISSSQAAIHDEVHITVGVVQKLISGCSYSGGASGYLAQSLKSNSIIKIFIETNNNFRLPINQNIPIIMIGSGTGIAPFRSFMQQRDNDNSKGKNWIFFGNPNFTEDFLYQTEWQQYIKKGLITNMHLAWSQDQEHKVYIQDRIRENGKEIWSWIEEGAQIYVCGNAYKMAKDVEKALLDIISENNKLNIENSYEFLKNLRLNKRYQRNVY
;
A
#
# COMPACT_ATOMS: atom_id res chain seq x y z
N MET A 1 -51.58 -4.41 59.14
CA MET A 1 -50.23 -4.15 58.59
C MET A 1 -50.10 -4.95 57.31
N LYS A 2 -50.24 -4.31 56.14
CA LYS A 2 -50.04 -4.96 54.83
C LYS A 2 -48.66 -4.55 54.31
N ASN A 3 -47.87 -5.56 53.96
CA ASN A 3 -46.50 -5.49 53.43
C ASN A 3 -46.35 -4.42 52.34
N GLN A 4 -45.72 -3.30 52.68
CA GLN A 4 -45.07 -2.45 51.68
C GLN A 4 -43.67 -3.03 51.43
N ASN A 5 -43.42 -3.44 50.19
CA ASN A 5 -42.11 -3.92 49.76
C ASN A 5 -41.08 -2.80 49.96
N MET A 6 -40.01 -3.08 50.69
CA MET A 6 -38.92 -2.13 51.00
C MET A 6 -38.25 -1.54 49.74
N PHE A 7 -38.43 -2.17 48.58
CA PHE A 7 -37.97 -1.70 47.27
C PHE A 7 -38.77 -0.51 46.71
N ASP A 8 -40.04 -0.33 47.08
CA ASP A 8 -40.87 0.77 46.55
C ASP A 8 -40.46 2.15 47.14
N LEU A 9 -39.71 2.17 48.25
CA LEU A 9 -39.17 3.39 48.88
C LEU A 9 -37.83 3.86 48.28
N LEU A 10 -37.19 3.06 47.42
CA LEU A 10 -35.87 3.34 46.85
C LEU A 10 -35.91 3.73 45.36
N LEU A 11 -37.09 3.72 44.74
CA LEU A 11 -37.26 4.13 43.35
C LEU A 11 -37.45 5.65 43.27
N PRO A 12 -36.72 6.37 42.39
CA PRO A 12 -36.87 7.83 42.21
C PRO A 12 -38.14 8.18 41.41
N LEU A 13 -39.25 7.48 41.66
CA LEU A 13 -40.52 7.60 40.94
C LEU A 13 -41.65 7.88 41.93
N SER A 14 -42.54 8.80 41.59
CA SER A 14 -43.72 9.09 42.42
C SER A 14 -44.69 7.89 42.41
N PRO A 15 -45.57 7.76 43.43
CA PRO A 15 -46.57 6.68 43.48
C PRO A 15 -47.48 6.64 42.24
N GLU A 16 -47.80 7.81 41.68
CA GLU A 16 -48.60 7.97 40.47
C GLU A 16 -47.84 7.50 39.21
N GLN A 17 -46.54 7.84 39.11
CA GLN A 17 -45.67 7.35 38.03
C GLN A 17 -45.49 5.83 38.09
N LEU A 18 -45.36 5.27 39.28
CA LEU A 18 -45.22 3.83 39.49
C LEU A 18 -46.49 3.08 39.05
N ASN A 19 -47.68 3.63 39.32
CA ASN A 19 -48.95 3.05 38.88
C ASN A 19 -49.10 3.09 37.35
N ASN A 20 -48.75 4.21 36.70
CA ASN A 20 -48.78 4.31 35.25
C ASN A 20 -47.81 3.31 34.59
N LEU A 21 -46.64 3.10 35.19
CA LEU A 21 -45.64 2.15 34.69
C LEU A 21 -46.08 0.69 34.89
N LYS A 22 -46.76 0.38 36.01
CA LYS A 22 -47.39 -0.93 36.24
C LYS A 22 -48.53 -1.20 35.24
N GLN A 23 -49.33 -0.19 34.93
CA GLN A 23 -50.41 -0.29 33.94
C GLN A 23 -49.86 -0.50 32.53
N LEU A 24 -48.84 0.26 32.12
CA LEU A 24 -48.15 0.08 30.83
C LEU A 24 -47.51 -1.30 30.69
N LYS A 25 -46.87 -1.80 31.75
CA LYS A 25 -46.27 -3.14 31.75
C LYS A 25 -47.30 -4.26 31.56
N SER A 26 -48.54 -4.04 32.01
CA SER A 26 -49.63 -5.01 31.88
C SER A 26 -50.30 -5.00 30.50
N THR A 27 -50.21 -3.91 29.75
CA THR A 27 -50.85 -3.75 28.43
C THR A 27 -49.89 -3.93 27.25
N CYS A 28 -48.58 -3.92 27.49
CA CYS A 28 -47.56 -4.06 26.45
C CYS A 28 -47.00 -5.49 26.34
N THR A 29 -46.74 -5.92 25.10
CA THR A 29 -46.02 -7.16 24.79
C THR A 29 -44.53 -7.08 25.15
N ASN A 30 -43.83 -8.22 25.21
CA ASN A 30 -42.39 -8.28 25.54
C ASN A 30 -41.51 -7.43 24.60
N ILE A 31 -41.84 -7.37 23.32
CA ILE A 31 -41.11 -6.58 22.32
C ILE A 31 -41.37 -5.08 22.53
N GLN A 32 -42.60 -4.68 22.84
CA GLN A 32 -42.95 -3.28 23.13
C GLN A 32 -42.29 -2.80 24.42
N ASN A 33 -42.22 -3.65 25.46
CA ASN A 33 -41.50 -3.35 26.69
C ASN A 33 -39.99 -3.19 26.46
N ALA A 34 -39.39 -4.02 25.61
CA ALA A 34 -37.98 -3.88 25.21
C ALA A 34 -37.74 -2.55 24.45
N CYS A 35 -38.66 -2.17 23.55
CA CYS A 35 -38.58 -0.91 22.81
C CYS A 35 -38.68 0.32 23.75
N LEU A 36 -39.66 0.31 24.66
CA LEU A 36 -39.85 1.35 25.67
C LEU A 36 -38.62 1.50 26.58
N SER A 37 -37.96 0.39 26.93
CA SER A 37 -36.72 0.44 27.72
C SER A 37 -35.59 1.19 27.00
N GLY A 38 -35.48 1.01 25.67
CA GLY A 38 -34.53 1.73 24.83
C GLY A 38 -34.85 3.22 24.73
N ASP A 39 -36.13 3.58 24.63
CA ASP A 39 -36.57 4.98 24.60
C ASP A 39 -36.34 5.69 25.94
N PHE A 40 -36.63 5.04 27.07
CA PHE A 40 -36.30 5.59 28.39
C PHE A 40 -34.79 5.75 28.58
N TRP A 41 -33.99 4.80 28.10
CA TRP A 41 -32.52 4.90 28.13
C TRP A 41 -32.00 6.05 27.27
N LYS A 42 -32.60 6.26 26.10
CA LYS A 42 -32.31 7.40 25.22
C LYS A 42 -32.66 8.73 25.87
N ILE A 43 -33.81 8.82 26.55
CA ILE A 43 -34.24 10.04 27.27
C ILE A 43 -33.33 10.30 28.47
N ALA A 44 -32.98 9.27 29.25
CA ALA A 44 -32.08 9.39 30.39
C ALA A 44 -30.70 9.94 29.97
N ASN A 45 -30.21 9.51 28.80
CA ASN A 45 -28.93 9.96 28.26
C ASN A 45 -29.00 11.30 27.49
N GLN A 46 -30.14 11.98 27.46
CA GLN A 46 -30.27 13.29 26.80
C GLN A 46 -29.83 14.49 27.67
N THR A 47 -29.41 14.27 28.93
CA THR A 47 -28.96 15.37 29.81
C THR A 47 -27.45 15.41 30.02
N SER A 48 -26.73 15.91 29.01
CA SER A 48 -25.57 16.81 29.16
C SER A 48 -24.97 17.19 27.79
N ASN A 49 -25.78 17.84 26.94
CA ASN A 49 -25.35 18.90 25.99
C ASN A 49 -26.49 19.26 25.02
N ALA A 50 -27.59 19.80 25.53
CA ALA A 50 -28.67 20.32 24.69
C ALA A 50 -28.95 21.79 25.03
N LYS A 51 -28.09 22.70 24.54
CA LYS A 51 -28.56 24.05 24.20
C LYS A 51 -29.28 23.96 22.86
N SER A 52 -30.60 23.95 22.94
CA SER A 52 -31.61 24.32 21.94
C SER A 52 -31.17 24.29 20.47
N LEU A 53 -31.42 23.18 19.78
CA LEU A 53 -31.62 23.20 18.34
C LEU A 53 -33.06 23.63 18.09
N LYS A 54 -33.27 24.93 17.84
CA LYS A 54 -34.34 25.34 16.91
C LYS A 54 -34.12 24.55 15.63
N LYS A 55 -35.19 24.00 15.05
CA LYS A 55 -35.21 23.53 13.66
C LYS A 55 -34.75 24.71 12.78
N ASN A 56 -33.46 24.77 12.50
CA ASN A 56 -32.99 25.38 11.28
C ASN A 56 -33.33 24.36 10.21
N GLU A 57 -34.24 24.77 9.33
CA GLU A 57 -34.31 24.21 7.99
C GLU A 57 -32.87 24.05 7.48
N LEU A 58 -32.55 22.85 7.01
CA LEU A 58 -31.27 22.55 6.40
C LEU A 58 -31.11 23.50 5.21
N ASN A 59 -30.22 24.47 5.34
CA ASN A 59 -29.59 25.06 4.17
C ASN A 59 -28.84 23.92 3.46
N ASP A 60 -29.40 23.44 2.36
CA ASP A 60 -28.92 22.34 1.50
C ASP A 60 -27.61 22.65 0.74
N ASN A 61 -26.86 23.64 1.21
CA ASN A 61 -25.73 24.26 0.50
C ASN A 61 -24.35 24.03 1.14
N ASP A 62 -24.21 23.17 2.16
CA ASP A 62 -22.89 22.76 2.62
C ASP A 62 -22.30 21.69 1.68
N GLN A 63 -21.55 22.13 0.66
CA GLN A 63 -20.81 21.24 -0.24
C GLN A 63 -19.69 20.52 0.52
N ILE A 64 -19.83 19.21 0.75
CA ILE A 64 -18.78 18.37 1.32
C ILE A 64 -17.83 17.93 0.21
N ILE A 65 -16.53 18.17 0.39
CA ILE A 65 -15.48 17.72 -0.53
C ILE A 65 -15.08 16.28 -0.17
N SER A 66 -15.20 15.36 -1.13
CA SER A 66 -14.77 13.97 -0.97
C SER A 66 -13.37 13.76 -1.53
N ILE A 67 -12.43 13.34 -0.69
CA ILE A 67 -11.06 13.00 -1.09
C ILE A 67 -10.93 11.49 -1.07
N ILE A 68 -10.70 10.87 -2.24
CA ILE A 68 -10.49 9.43 -2.37
C ILE A 68 -9.00 9.17 -2.58
N SER A 69 -8.42 8.40 -1.66
CA SER A 69 -7.04 7.91 -1.72
C SER A 69 -7.00 6.51 -2.31
N ALA A 70 -6.28 6.35 -3.42
CA ALA A 70 -6.11 5.08 -4.14
C ALA A 70 -4.62 4.75 -4.27
N ALA A 71 -4.08 3.99 -3.32
CA ALA A 71 -2.72 3.47 -3.40
C ALA A 71 -2.47 2.33 -2.43
N GLN A 72 -1.62 1.40 -2.88
CA GLN A 72 -1.09 0.29 -2.10
C GLN A 72 0.10 0.69 -1.20
N THR A 73 0.78 1.79 -1.54
CA THR A 73 1.88 2.38 -0.74
C THR A 73 1.49 3.77 -0.23
N GLY A 74 1.85 4.09 1.01
CA GLY A 74 1.39 5.22 1.81
C GLY A 74 1.87 6.63 1.41
N ASN A 75 2.69 6.81 0.36
CA ASN A 75 2.98 8.16 -0.16
C ASN A 75 1.69 8.92 -0.52
N VAL A 76 0.70 8.25 -1.14
CA VAL A 76 -0.60 8.86 -1.49
C VAL A 76 -1.48 9.06 -0.27
N LYS A 77 -1.40 8.16 0.70
CA LYS A 77 -2.13 8.27 1.96
C LYS A 77 -1.68 9.51 2.72
N SER A 78 -0.36 9.71 2.87
CA SER A 78 0.19 10.91 3.49
C SER A 78 -0.20 12.19 2.73
N LEU A 79 -0.22 12.17 1.39
CA LEU A 79 -0.64 13.33 0.60
C LEU A 79 -2.14 13.61 0.73
N SER A 80 -2.99 12.59 0.79
CA SER A 80 -4.43 12.75 0.97
C SER A 80 -4.78 13.24 2.38
N GLU A 81 -4.09 12.76 3.41
CA GLU A 81 -4.16 13.28 4.79
C GLU A 81 -3.73 14.75 4.87
N ARG A 82 -2.62 15.12 4.21
CA ARG A 82 -2.18 16.52 4.12
C ARG A 82 -3.20 17.39 3.40
N LEU A 83 -3.85 16.89 2.35
CA LEU A 83 -4.88 17.63 1.62
C LEU A 83 -6.12 17.83 2.48
N HIS A 84 -6.53 16.78 3.19
CA HIS A 84 -7.62 16.80 4.16
C HIS A 84 -7.39 17.86 5.25
N GLU A 85 -6.20 17.84 5.88
CA GLU A 85 -5.81 18.85 6.85
C GLU A 85 -5.74 20.26 6.24
N TYR A 86 -5.22 20.38 5.02
CA TYR A 86 -5.10 21.67 4.34
C TYR A 86 -6.48 22.29 4.10
N PHE A 87 -7.46 21.51 3.67
CA PHE A 87 -8.84 21.99 3.51
C PHE A 87 -9.51 22.31 4.85
N ASN A 88 -9.30 21.49 5.89
CA ASN A 88 -9.80 21.79 7.23
C ASN A 88 -9.23 23.11 7.76
N LYS A 89 -7.93 23.37 7.57
CA LYS A 89 -7.27 24.64 7.93
C LYS A 89 -7.82 25.85 7.18
N ASN A 90 -8.39 25.64 6.00
CA ASN A 90 -9.02 26.68 5.17
C ASN A 90 -10.56 26.68 5.28
N ASN A 91 -11.12 26.14 6.38
CA ASN A 91 -12.56 26.11 6.68
C ASN A 91 -13.42 25.40 5.61
N ARG A 92 -12.87 24.40 4.91
CA ARG A 92 -13.60 23.60 3.93
C ARG A 92 -13.99 22.25 4.53
N LYS A 93 -15.31 21.98 4.63
CA LYS A 93 -15.83 20.68 5.06
C LYS A 93 -15.43 19.62 4.03
N ASN A 94 -14.66 18.65 4.47
CA ASN A 94 -14.18 17.59 3.59
C ASN A 94 -14.04 16.27 4.34
N ARG A 95 -14.05 15.16 3.61
CA ARG A 95 -13.88 13.80 4.13
C ARG A 95 -12.80 13.07 3.35
N LEU A 96 -12.00 12.26 4.04
CA LEU A 96 -10.98 11.41 3.46
C LEU A 96 -11.44 9.95 3.47
N LEU A 97 -11.45 9.30 2.32
CA LEU A 97 -11.90 7.92 2.13
C LEU A 97 -10.83 7.12 1.40
N ASN A 98 -10.63 5.87 1.82
CA ASN A 98 -9.83 4.92 1.04
C ASN A 98 -10.70 4.39 -0.12
N ALA A 99 -10.11 4.23 -1.30
CA ALA A 99 -10.80 3.72 -2.48
C ALA A 99 -11.45 2.35 -2.26
N ILE A 100 -10.84 1.49 -1.43
CA ILE A 100 -11.40 0.16 -1.13
C ILE A 100 -12.66 0.20 -0.24
N ASP A 101 -12.72 1.18 0.67
CA ASP A 101 -13.85 1.37 1.60
C ASP A 101 -14.94 2.27 0.99
N TYR A 102 -14.68 2.86 -0.19
CA TYR A 102 -15.61 3.75 -0.88
C TYR A 102 -16.72 2.97 -1.59
N LYS A 103 -17.97 3.24 -1.21
CA LYS A 103 -19.16 2.71 -1.90
C LYS A 103 -19.35 3.41 -3.24
N PHE A 104 -18.74 2.87 -4.29
CA PHE A 104 -18.67 3.47 -5.63
C PHE A 104 -20.04 3.83 -6.26
N HIS A 105 -21.13 3.19 -5.85
CA HIS A 105 -22.50 3.55 -6.28
C HIS A 105 -22.95 4.95 -5.81
N ASN A 106 -22.36 5.50 -4.76
CA ASN A 106 -22.72 6.80 -4.20
C ASN A 106 -22.11 7.97 -4.99
N ILE A 107 -21.32 7.71 -6.03
CA ILE A 107 -20.62 8.76 -6.81
C ILE A 107 -21.56 9.78 -7.46
N LYS A 108 -22.81 9.39 -7.73
CA LYS A 108 -23.86 10.29 -8.28
C LYS A 108 -24.29 11.37 -7.29
N ASP A 109 -24.12 11.13 -5.99
CA ASP A 109 -24.55 12.02 -4.91
C ASP A 109 -23.42 13.00 -4.52
N GLU A 110 -22.22 12.81 -5.07
CA GLU A 110 -21.05 13.66 -4.81
C GLU A 110 -21.13 14.97 -5.60
N LYS A 111 -20.94 16.11 -4.92
CA LYS A 111 -20.84 17.44 -5.57
C LYS A 111 -19.40 17.78 -5.95
N ILE A 112 -18.42 17.49 -5.07
CA ILE A 112 -17.00 17.71 -5.31
C ILE A 112 -16.20 16.44 -4.94
N LEU A 113 -15.44 15.91 -5.92
CA LEU A 113 -14.61 14.73 -5.77
C LEU A 113 -13.14 15.01 -6.13
N ILE A 114 -12.23 14.66 -5.24
CA ILE A 114 -10.78 14.71 -5.48
C ILE A 114 -10.23 13.30 -5.40
N LEU A 115 -9.70 12.81 -6.51
CA LEU A 115 -9.18 11.46 -6.63
C LEU A 115 -7.65 11.51 -6.67
N ILE A 116 -6.99 10.89 -5.70
CA ILE A 116 -5.51 10.82 -5.62
C ILE A 116 -5.11 9.37 -5.86
N ILE A 117 -4.48 9.09 -7.00
CA ILE A 117 -4.11 7.72 -7.42
C ILE A 117 -2.60 7.61 -7.57
N LEU A 118 -2.01 6.54 -7.02
CA LEU A 118 -0.67 6.10 -7.41
C LEU A 118 -0.80 5.10 -8.56
N THR A 119 -0.15 5.32 -9.69
CA THR A 119 -0.05 4.24 -10.69
C THR A 119 1.27 3.51 -10.49
N GLN A 120 1.25 2.18 -10.38
CA GLN A 120 2.45 1.35 -10.22
C GLN A 120 2.71 0.51 -11.47
N GLY A 121 3.99 0.20 -11.74
CA GLY A 121 4.41 -0.67 -12.84
C GLY A 121 4.05 -0.17 -14.25
N LYS A 122 3.47 -1.05 -15.08
CA LYS A 122 3.07 -0.80 -16.49
C LYS A 122 1.75 -0.03 -16.62
N SER A 123 1.47 0.90 -15.70
CA SER A 123 0.22 1.68 -15.70
C SER A 123 -0.98 0.83 -15.28
N GLU A 124 -0.83 0.09 -14.18
CA GLU A 124 -1.96 -0.61 -13.58
C GLU A 124 -2.56 0.26 -12.47
N ILE A 125 -3.88 0.18 -12.32
CA ILE A 125 -4.62 0.87 -11.27
C ILE A 125 -4.39 0.10 -9.97
N PRO A 126 -4.16 0.81 -8.84
CA PRO A 126 -4.08 0.17 -7.53
C PRO A 126 -5.28 -0.73 -7.33
N GLU A 127 -5.05 -1.91 -6.75
CA GLU A 127 -6.14 -2.86 -6.50
C GLU A 127 -7.27 -2.22 -5.69
N GLU A 128 -6.94 -1.30 -4.78
CA GLU A 128 -7.91 -0.55 -3.98
C GLU A 128 -8.89 0.27 -4.83
N ALA A 129 -8.47 0.72 -6.01
CA ALA A 129 -9.30 1.53 -6.91
C ALA A 129 -9.92 0.73 -8.06
N LEU A 130 -9.63 -0.57 -8.19
CA LEU A 130 -10.08 -1.38 -9.32
C LEU A 130 -11.62 -1.45 -9.41
N SER A 131 -12.31 -1.60 -8.28
CA SER A 131 -13.78 -1.61 -8.21
C SER A 131 -14.39 -0.30 -8.70
N LEU A 132 -13.84 0.84 -8.24
CA LEU A 132 -14.26 2.17 -8.63
C LEU A 132 -13.99 2.42 -10.13
N TYR A 133 -12.81 2.01 -10.61
CA TYR A 133 -12.44 2.14 -12.02
C TYR A 133 -13.37 1.34 -12.92
N ASN A 134 -13.57 0.05 -12.64
CA ASN A 134 -14.41 -0.80 -13.45
C ASN A 134 -15.85 -0.28 -13.50
N PHE A 135 -16.38 0.24 -12.38
CA PHE A 135 -17.70 0.85 -12.35
C PHE A 135 -17.80 2.09 -13.26
N ILE A 136 -16.84 3.02 -13.17
CA ILE A 136 -16.81 4.24 -13.99
C ILE A 136 -16.61 3.93 -15.48
N MET A 137 -15.83 2.91 -15.80
CA MET A 137 -15.58 2.47 -17.19
C MET A 137 -16.71 1.63 -17.78
N SER A 138 -17.59 1.08 -16.95
CA SER A 138 -18.72 0.25 -17.40
C SER A 138 -19.80 1.07 -18.11
N ARG A 139 -20.71 0.39 -18.82
CA ARG A 139 -21.93 0.99 -19.39
C ARG A 139 -22.96 1.39 -18.33
N ASN A 140 -22.83 0.85 -17.11
CA ASN A 140 -23.75 1.08 -16.00
C ASN A 140 -23.38 2.34 -15.18
N SER A 141 -22.40 3.12 -15.63
CA SER A 141 -21.97 4.36 -14.98
C SER A 141 -23.08 5.42 -15.06
N PRO A 142 -23.46 6.07 -13.95
CA PRO A 142 -24.47 7.13 -13.96
C PRO A 142 -23.93 8.38 -14.68
N ASN A 143 -24.84 9.25 -15.13
CA ASN A 143 -24.49 10.59 -15.58
C ASN A 143 -24.02 11.44 -14.38
N LEU A 144 -22.92 12.16 -14.55
CA LEU A 144 -22.21 12.90 -13.50
C LEU A 144 -22.20 14.42 -13.77
N ASN A 145 -23.26 14.95 -14.37
CA ASN A 145 -23.36 16.37 -14.78
C ASN A 145 -23.14 17.35 -13.61
N ASN A 146 -23.56 16.97 -12.41
CA ASN A 146 -23.48 17.78 -11.19
C ASN A 146 -22.17 17.58 -10.42
N LEU A 147 -21.28 16.71 -10.89
CA LEU A 147 -20.02 16.39 -10.22
C LEU A 147 -18.91 17.33 -10.69
N TYR A 148 -18.22 17.92 -9.72
CA TYR A 148 -16.96 18.61 -9.91
C TYR A 148 -15.80 17.71 -9.50
N TYR A 149 -14.82 17.49 -10.37
CA TYR A 149 -13.73 16.56 -10.08
C TYR A 149 -12.33 17.15 -10.28
N SER A 150 -11.35 16.62 -9.53
CA SER A 150 -9.92 16.81 -9.80
C SER A 150 -9.17 15.50 -9.56
N ILE A 151 -8.18 15.21 -10.41
CA ILE A 151 -7.38 13.98 -10.31
C ILE A 151 -5.91 14.34 -10.10
N PHE A 152 -5.35 13.81 -9.02
CA PHE A 152 -3.93 13.83 -8.72
C PHE A 152 -3.38 12.47 -9.05
N VAL A 153 -2.50 12.40 -10.04
CA VAL A 153 -1.85 11.15 -10.43
C VAL A 153 -0.42 11.23 -9.98
N LEU A 154 -0.05 10.32 -9.09
CA LEU A 154 1.33 10.15 -8.64
C LEU A 154 1.93 8.97 -9.40
N ARG A 155 3.13 9.18 -9.96
CA ARG A 155 3.87 8.12 -10.65
C ARG A 155 5.35 8.45 -10.69
N ASP A 156 6.18 7.42 -10.58
CA ASP A 156 7.61 7.50 -10.88
C ASP A 156 7.84 7.85 -12.36
N ILE A 157 8.65 8.88 -12.63
CA ILE A 157 9.03 9.33 -13.99
C ILE A 157 9.74 8.22 -14.79
N SER A 158 10.35 7.24 -14.11
CA SER A 158 11.04 6.11 -14.75
C SER A 158 10.14 5.14 -15.53
N CYS A 159 8.81 5.27 -15.42
CA CYS A 159 7.86 4.35 -16.05
C CYS A 159 7.46 4.73 -17.50
N ASN A 160 7.48 3.73 -18.40
CA ASN A 160 7.29 3.84 -19.86
C ASN A 160 5.95 4.44 -20.37
N LEU A 161 4.93 4.59 -19.53
CA LEU A 161 3.55 4.95 -19.90
C LEU A 161 2.94 5.99 -18.93
N PHE A 162 3.63 7.11 -18.72
CA PHE A 162 3.28 8.13 -17.71
C PHE A 162 1.79 8.54 -17.68
N CYS A 163 1.17 8.34 -16.51
CA CYS A 163 -0.19 8.76 -16.13
C CYS A 163 -1.35 8.33 -17.04
N GLN A 164 -1.24 7.18 -17.74
CA GLN A 164 -2.28 6.72 -18.67
C GLN A 164 -3.65 6.47 -17.99
N GLU A 165 -3.68 5.97 -16.76
CA GLU A 165 -4.92 5.62 -16.05
C GLU A 165 -5.63 6.87 -15.59
N GLY A 166 -4.87 7.88 -15.14
CA GLY A 166 -5.41 9.20 -14.85
C GLY A 166 -5.95 9.91 -16.08
N LYS A 167 -5.35 9.67 -17.27
CA LYS A 167 -5.93 10.12 -18.55
C LYS A 167 -7.24 9.41 -18.84
N ASN A 168 -7.32 8.09 -18.62
CA ASN A 168 -8.53 7.32 -18.84
C ASN A 168 -9.66 7.79 -17.91
N PHE A 169 -9.40 7.95 -16.61
CA PHE A 169 -10.38 8.52 -15.67
C PHE A 169 -10.83 9.91 -16.10
N SER A 170 -9.91 10.83 -16.42
CA SER A 170 -10.28 12.19 -16.83
C SER A 170 -11.11 12.19 -18.11
N LYS A 171 -10.77 11.35 -19.09
CA LYS A 171 -11.55 11.19 -20.32
C LYS A 171 -12.97 10.69 -20.01
N ARG A 172 -13.08 9.64 -19.19
CA ARG A 172 -14.37 9.04 -18.84
C ARG A 172 -15.24 9.98 -18.01
N PHE A 173 -14.68 10.69 -17.03
CA PHE A 173 -15.40 11.70 -16.27
C PHE A 173 -15.97 12.80 -17.16
N LYS A 174 -15.22 13.25 -18.19
CA LYS A 174 -15.73 14.21 -19.19
C LYS A 174 -16.86 13.62 -20.04
N GLU A 175 -16.73 12.37 -20.49
CA GLU A 175 -17.78 11.66 -21.24
C GLU A 175 -19.08 11.53 -20.42
N LEU A 176 -18.98 11.38 -19.10
CA LEU A 176 -20.12 11.30 -18.18
C LEU A 176 -20.68 12.69 -17.78
N GLY A 177 -20.21 13.78 -18.39
CA GLY A 177 -20.74 15.13 -18.19
C GLY A 177 -20.21 15.90 -16.99
N SER A 178 -19.24 15.34 -16.24
CA SER A 178 -18.68 16.01 -15.07
C SER A 178 -17.71 17.14 -15.41
N ASN A 179 -17.60 18.10 -14.50
CA ASN A 179 -16.86 19.33 -14.69
C ASN A 179 -15.50 19.29 -13.97
N SER A 180 -14.41 19.53 -14.70
CA SER A 180 -13.06 19.56 -14.12
C SER A 180 -12.84 20.83 -13.29
N LEU A 181 -12.49 20.70 -12.00
CA LEU A 181 -12.07 21.83 -11.15
C LEU A 181 -10.66 22.29 -11.46
N LEU A 182 -9.79 21.34 -11.81
CA LEU A 182 -8.40 21.60 -12.13
C LEU A 182 -7.94 20.52 -13.11
N ASN A 183 -7.37 20.95 -14.24
CA ASN A 183 -6.80 20.05 -15.24
C ASN A 183 -5.72 19.19 -14.56
N ARG A 184 -5.90 17.87 -14.64
CA ARG A 184 -5.09 16.79 -14.04
C ARG A 184 -3.70 17.22 -13.55
N CYS A 185 -3.44 17.00 -12.26
CA CYS A 185 -2.12 17.18 -11.68
C CYS A 185 -1.34 15.87 -11.75
N ASP A 186 -0.51 15.75 -12.78
CA ASP A 186 0.48 14.68 -12.88
C ASP A 186 1.71 15.09 -12.06
N SER A 187 2.20 14.21 -11.19
CA SER A 187 3.28 14.53 -10.26
C SER A 187 4.15 13.30 -9.98
N ASP A 188 5.45 13.54 -9.85
CA ASP A 188 6.40 12.50 -9.45
C ASP A 188 6.25 12.15 -7.96
N ILE A 189 6.82 11.02 -7.53
CA ILE A 189 6.85 10.58 -6.12
C ILE A 189 7.52 11.64 -5.21
N GLU A 190 8.32 12.57 -5.77
CA GLU A 190 8.95 13.69 -5.08
C GLU A 190 8.35 15.08 -5.40
N CYS A 191 7.07 15.17 -5.75
CA CYS A 191 6.49 16.45 -6.19
C CYS A 191 5.91 17.32 -5.07
N GLU A 192 6.69 17.69 -4.05
CA GLU A 192 6.21 18.63 -3.03
C GLU A 192 5.81 19.99 -3.61
N ASN A 193 6.60 20.50 -4.56
CA ASN A 193 6.36 21.81 -5.16
C ASN A 193 5.11 21.79 -6.06
N ASN A 194 4.95 20.76 -6.90
CA ASN A 194 3.76 20.64 -7.75
C ASN A 194 2.53 20.30 -6.92
N TYR A 195 2.63 19.43 -5.92
CA TYR A 195 1.53 19.16 -4.98
C TYR A 195 1.07 20.44 -4.31
N ASN A 196 1.98 21.21 -3.70
CA ASN A 196 1.64 22.48 -3.06
C ASN A 196 1.04 23.50 -4.04
N LYS A 197 1.52 23.55 -5.29
CA LYS A 197 0.96 24.42 -6.35
C LYS A 197 -0.45 23.98 -6.73
N CYS A 198 -0.65 22.68 -6.93
CA CYS A 198 -1.93 22.07 -7.27
C CYS A 198 -2.95 22.24 -6.15
N SER A 199 -2.60 21.98 -4.88
CA SER A 199 -3.49 22.18 -3.72
C SER A 199 -3.93 23.64 -3.58
N ARG A 200 -3.01 24.60 -3.80
CA ARG A 200 -3.35 26.03 -3.79
C ARG A 200 -4.28 26.41 -4.93
N ASN A 201 -4.02 25.95 -6.15
CA ASN A 201 -4.86 26.23 -7.30
C ASN A 201 -6.24 25.57 -7.18
N LEU A 202 -6.30 24.36 -6.62
CA LEU A 202 -7.55 23.66 -6.35
C LEU A 202 -8.40 24.43 -5.35
N LEU A 203 -7.81 24.89 -4.24
CA LEU A 203 -8.51 25.74 -3.27
C LEU A 203 -8.99 27.05 -3.91
N LYS A 204 -8.17 27.70 -4.75
CA LYS A 204 -8.60 28.90 -5.50
C LYS A 204 -9.80 28.62 -6.40
N ASN A 205 -9.82 27.50 -7.12
CA ASN A 205 -10.90 27.16 -8.04
C ASN A 205 -12.19 26.77 -7.31
N ILE A 206 -12.07 26.08 -6.17
CA ILE A 206 -13.20 25.81 -5.27
C ILE A 206 -13.76 27.14 -4.73
N ASN A 207 -12.88 28.02 -4.23
CA ASN A 207 -13.28 29.33 -3.72
C ASN A 207 -13.92 30.23 -4.80
N ASN A 208 -13.36 30.26 -6.01
CA ASN A 208 -13.87 31.06 -7.13
C ASN A 208 -15.27 30.63 -7.60
N LYS A 209 -15.59 29.33 -7.50
CA LYS A 209 -16.94 28.83 -7.80
C LYS A 209 -17.95 29.16 -6.71
N GLU A 210 -17.53 29.11 -5.46
CA GLU A 210 -18.38 29.53 -4.35
C GLU A 210 -18.53 31.05 -4.26
N MET A 211 -17.60 31.85 -4.83
CA MET A 211 -17.65 33.32 -4.84
C MET A 211 -18.82 33.93 -5.63
N ILE A 212 -19.59 33.12 -6.38
CA ILE A 212 -20.85 33.54 -7.04
C ILE A 212 -22.04 33.49 -6.04
N LEU A 213 -21.85 32.93 -4.85
CA LEU A 213 -22.84 32.85 -3.78
C LEU A 213 -22.21 33.44 -2.49
N GLN A 214 -22.33 34.77 -2.34
CA GLN A 214 -21.81 35.58 -1.22
C GLN A 214 -22.27 35.11 0.19
N PRO A 215 -21.85 35.78 1.30
CA PRO A 215 -20.56 36.36 1.68
C PRO A 215 -20.04 35.79 3.02
N SER A 216 -18.82 36.23 3.37
CA SER A 216 -17.98 35.84 4.51
C SER A 216 -18.61 35.96 5.91
N PHE A 217 -18.43 34.91 6.72
CA PHE A 217 -18.33 35.03 8.19
C PHE A 217 -17.13 34.23 8.70
N SER A 218 -16.20 34.91 9.36
CA SER A 218 -15.05 34.32 10.05
C SER A 218 -15.45 33.84 11.44
N TYR A 219 -15.21 32.56 11.76
CA TYR A 219 -15.19 32.07 13.13
C TYR A 219 -13.83 31.44 13.44
N LEU A 220 -13.11 32.05 14.38
CA LEU A 220 -11.97 31.45 15.07
C LEU A 220 -12.49 30.47 16.13
N LYS A 221 -12.10 29.19 16.06
CA LYS A 221 -12.15 28.30 17.22
C LYS A 221 -10.86 27.48 17.36
N LYS A 222 -10.34 27.51 18.59
CA LYS A 222 -9.15 26.81 19.10
C LYS A 222 -9.20 25.31 18.80
N ALA A 223 -8.11 24.80 18.24
CA ALA A 223 -7.85 23.37 18.10
C ALA A 223 -7.40 22.80 19.46
N ALA A 224 -8.12 21.79 19.96
CA ALA A 224 -7.58 20.86 20.94
C ALA A 224 -6.80 19.78 20.18
N LYS A 225 -5.50 19.69 20.44
CA LYS A 225 -4.64 18.62 19.93
C LYS A 225 -5.00 17.32 20.67
N SER A 226 -5.53 16.34 19.96
CA SER A 226 -5.35 14.94 20.36
C SER A 226 -3.95 14.51 19.95
N ILE A 227 -3.13 14.13 20.93
CA ILE A 227 -1.83 13.52 20.71
C ILE A 227 -2.10 12.04 20.47
N LEU A 228 -2.26 11.66 19.21
CA LEU A 228 -2.09 10.27 18.78
C LEU A 228 -0.61 10.13 18.43
N SER A 229 0.06 9.15 19.04
CA SER A 229 1.47 8.82 18.84
C SER A 229 1.74 8.41 17.39
N THR A 230 1.96 9.38 16.52
CA THR A 230 2.57 9.16 15.22
C THR A 230 4.02 8.72 15.43
N SER A 231 4.45 7.67 14.73
CA SER A 231 5.88 7.30 14.67
C SER A 231 6.70 8.54 14.33
N TYR A 232 7.70 8.86 15.17
CA TYR A 232 8.51 10.07 14.99
C TYR A 232 9.29 10.06 13.65
N TYR A 233 9.52 8.86 13.12
CA TYR A 233 10.24 8.61 11.89
C TYR A 233 9.30 8.43 10.70
N THR A 234 9.68 9.02 9.58
CA THR A 234 8.95 8.98 8.31
C THR A 234 9.94 8.82 7.16
N LYS A 235 9.44 8.58 5.94
CA LYS A 235 10.29 8.56 4.74
C LYS A 235 11.25 9.75 4.64
N LYS A 236 10.82 10.95 5.04
CA LYS A 236 11.62 12.18 4.98
C LYS A 236 12.56 12.38 6.17
N ASN A 237 12.20 11.80 7.31
CA ASN A 237 13.00 11.81 8.53
C ASN A 237 13.21 10.36 8.97
N PRO A 238 14.05 9.58 8.26
CA PRO A 238 14.25 8.17 8.56
C PRO A 238 15.04 8.00 9.86
N ALA A 239 14.73 6.94 10.60
CA ALA A 239 15.50 6.51 11.75
C ALA A 239 16.85 5.95 11.32
N THR A 240 17.83 6.03 12.21
CA THR A 240 19.15 5.41 11.99
C THR A 240 19.23 4.18 12.87
N ALA A 241 19.31 3.01 12.24
CA ALA A 241 19.27 1.70 12.89
C ALA A 241 20.53 0.88 12.59
N VAL A 242 20.79 -0.14 13.41
CA VAL A 242 21.96 -1.01 13.29
C VAL A 242 21.54 -2.37 12.76
N VAL A 243 22.28 -2.90 11.78
CA VAL A 243 22.08 -4.28 11.33
C VAL A 243 22.75 -5.24 12.30
N LEU A 244 21.96 -6.12 12.90
CA LEU A 244 22.44 -7.17 13.80
C LEU A 244 22.98 -8.35 12.99
N THR A 245 22.12 -8.91 12.15
CA THR A 245 22.39 -10.12 11.37
C THR A 245 22.12 -9.87 9.90
N ASN A 246 22.97 -10.45 9.04
CA ASN A 246 22.73 -10.56 7.62
C ASN A 246 23.18 -11.95 7.16
N GLN A 247 22.24 -12.87 7.06
CA GLN A 247 22.50 -14.27 6.81
C GLN A 247 21.85 -14.72 5.50
N LYS A 248 22.64 -15.32 4.60
CA LYS A 248 22.08 -16.06 3.46
C LYS A 248 21.33 -17.30 3.97
N ILE A 249 20.06 -17.42 3.58
CA ILE A 249 19.15 -18.51 3.99
C ILE A 249 18.76 -19.44 2.84
N THR A 250 19.32 -19.23 1.64
CA THR A 250 19.35 -20.25 0.58
C THR A 250 20.64 -21.06 0.65
N GLY A 251 20.60 -22.28 0.14
CA GLY A 251 21.73 -23.18 0.04
C GLY A 251 22.82 -22.66 -0.90
N ARG A 252 23.97 -23.32 -0.86
CA ARG A 252 25.19 -22.88 -1.56
C ARG A 252 25.02 -22.92 -3.08
N ASN A 253 24.22 -23.86 -3.57
CA ASN A 253 24.02 -24.10 -5.00
C ASN A 253 22.68 -23.54 -5.51
N SER A 254 21.92 -22.85 -4.65
CA SER A 254 20.70 -22.20 -5.07
C SER A 254 20.96 -21.17 -6.18
N ILE A 255 20.12 -21.21 -7.20
CA ILE A 255 20.04 -20.17 -8.24
C ILE A 255 19.49 -18.84 -7.71
N LYS A 256 18.97 -18.83 -6.49
CA LYS A 256 18.48 -17.65 -5.78
C LYS A 256 19.42 -17.31 -4.63
N ASP A 257 19.59 -16.03 -4.43
CA ASP A 257 20.31 -15.51 -3.28
C ASP A 257 19.30 -14.77 -2.40
N VAL A 258 18.99 -15.33 -1.23
CA VAL A 258 18.00 -14.77 -0.31
C VAL A 258 18.62 -14.65 1.07
N HIS A 259 18.49 -13.47 1.65
CA HIS A 259 19.04 -13.11 2.94
C HIS A 259 17.94 -12.87 3.97
N HIS A 260 18.18 -13.35 5.18
CA HIS A 260 17.53 -12.91 6.40
C HIS A 260 18.35 -11.77 7.01
N ILE A 261 17.70 -10.64 7.28
CA ILE A 261 18.37 -9.48 7.88
C ILE A 261 17.59 -9.03 9.10
N GLU A 262 18.31 -8.83 10.21
CA GLU A 262 17.80 -8.39 11.51
C GLU A 262 18.31 -6.99 11.80
N ILE A 263 17.42 -6.11 12.24
CA ILE A 263 17.69 -4.68 12.42
C ILE A 263 17.26 -4.27 13.82
N ASP A 264 18.18 -3.72 14.61
CA ASP A 264 17.92 -3.22 15.96
C ASP A 264 17.15 -1.90 15.93
N ILE A 265 16.06 -1.86 16.71
CA ILE A 265 15.20 -0.69 16.90
C ILE A 265 15.00 -0.30 18.37
N SER A 266 15.71 -0.93 19.31
CA SER A 266 15.58 -0.73 20.78
C SER A 266 15.55 0.74 21.20
N ASN A 267 16.40 1.57 20.61
CA ASN A 267 16.54 2.99 20.97
C ASN A 267 15.70 3.95 20.11
N LEU A 268 14.83 3.42 19.26
CA LEU A 268 14.11 4.21 18.25
C LEU A 268 12.61 4.38 18.57
N ASN A 269 12.07 3.73 19.59
CA ASN A 269 10.63 3.80 19.91
C ASN A 269 9.76 3.60 18.64
N ILE A 270 10.16 2.63 17.81
CA ILE A 270 9.48 2.27 16.57
C ILE A 270 8.50 1.15 16.89
N ASN A 271 7.25 1.34 16.50
CA ASN A 271 6.22 0.31 16.60
C ASN A 271 5.80 -0.14 15.21
N TYR A 272 5.62 -1.43 15.03
CA TYR A 272 5.12 -2.04 13.81
C TYR A 272 4.31 -3.30 14.13
N VAL A 273 3.44 -3.69 13.21
CA VAL A 273 2.64 -4.91 13.36
C VAL A 273 2.80 -5.83 12.15
N PRO A 274 2.54 -7.14 12.29
CA PRO A 274 2.63 -8.07 11.17
C PRO A 274 1.86 -7.59 9.94
N GLY A 275 2.51 -7.70 8.79
CA GLY A 275 2.01 -7.21 7.49
C GLY A 275 2.45 -5.78 7.13
N ASP A 276 3.07 -5.04 8.05
CA ASP A 276 3.77 -3.79 7.72
C ASP A 276 4.99 -4.01 6.82
N ALA A 277 5.41 -2.92 6.18
CA ALA A 277 6.65 -2.87 5.43
C ALA A 277 7.66 -1.93 6.09
N ILE A 278 8.94 -2.21 5.88
CA ILE A 278 10.05 -1.32 6.26
C ILE A 278 10.65 -0.72 5.00
N GLY A 279 10.78 0.60 4.97
CA GLY A 279 11.47 1.34 3.94
C GLY A 279 12.93 1.55 4.28
N ILE A 280 13.82 1.13 3.40
CA ILE A 280 15.27 1.20 3.59
C ILE A 280 15.88 2.13 2.56
N TRP A 281 16.59 3.15 3.03
CA TRP A 281 17.45 3.98 2.19
C TRP A 281 18.78 3.27 1.99
N TYR A 282 19.08 2.93 0.74
CA TYR A 282 20.31 2.25 0.36
C TYR A 282 21.35 3.24 -0.17
N LYS A 283 22.58 2.75 -0.34
CA LYS A 283 23.68 3.48 -0.97
C LYS A 283 24.09 2.74 -2.23
N ASN A 284 24.39 3.49 -3.29
CA ASN A 284 24.93 2.88 -4.51
C ASN A 284 26.33 2.31 -4.28
N ASN A 285 26.64 1.24 -5.02
CA ASN A 285 27.93 0.58 -4.97
C ASN A 285 29.05 1.53 -5.41
N THR A 286 30.12 1.63 -4.61
CA THR A 286 31.22 2.57 -4.86
C THR A 286 32.00 2.26 -6.13
N ASN A 287 32.12 0.99 -6.51
CA ASN A 287 32.82 0.59 -7.73
C ASN A 287 31.98 0.91 -8.97
N LEU A 288 30.66 0.75 -8.89
CA LEU A 288 29.74 1.20 -9.93
C LEU A 288 29.88 2.71 -10.19
N ILE A 289 29.90 3.52 -9.13
CA ILE A 289 30.07 4.98 -9.23
C ILE A 289 31.40 5.33 -9.90
N LYS A 290 32.51 4.73 -9.43
CA LYS A 290 33.84 4.96 -10.02
C LYS A 290 33.87 4.63 -11.50
N ASN A 291 33.31 3.49 -11.90
CA ASN A 291 33.25 3.06 -13.30
C ASN A 291 32.43 4.03 -14.16
N ILE A 292 31.25 4.47 -13.70
CA ILE A 292 30.44 5.48 -14.41
C ILE A 292 31.23 6.77 -14.61
N LEU A 293 31.87 7.28 -13.56
CA LEU A 293 32.61 8.53 -13.62
C LEU A 293 33.83 8.44 -14.56
N GLU A 294 34.53 7.31 -14.55
CA GLU A 294 35.65 7.03 -15.45
C GLU A 294 35.21 7.01 -16.92
N LEU A 295 34.17 6.22 -17.26
CA LEU A 295 33.63 6.12 -18.62
C LEU A 295 33.13 7.46 -19.16
N LEU A 296 32.70 8.37 -18.28
CA LEU A 296 32.19 9.70 -18.63
C LEU A 296 33.25 10.81 -18.54
N SER A 297 34.49 10.47 -18.15
CA SER A 297 35.59 11.43 -17.94
C SER A 297 35.26 12.54 -16.92
N ILE A 298 34.51 12.20 -15.86
CA ILE A 298 34.14 13.09 -14.75
C ILE A 298 35.05 12.82 -13.56
N LYS A 299 35.56 13.86 -12.89
CA LYS A 299 36.44 13.67 -11.73
C LYS A 299 35.60 13.39 -10.48
N THR A 300 36.04 12.46 -9.65
CA THR A 300 35.31 12.02 -8.44
C THR A 300 35.03 13.15 -7.44
N PHE A 301 35.88 14.17 -7.42
CA PHE A 301 35.80 15.33 -6.53
C PHE A 301 35.16 16.56 -7.17
N ASP A 302 34.58 16.44 -8.38
CA ASP A 302 33.84 17.52 -9.00
C ASP A 302 32.69 17.96 -8.08
N LYS A 303 32.55 19.27 -7.90
CA LYS A 303 31.56 19.86 -6.99
C LYS A 303 30.29 20.18 -7.75
N ILE A 304 29.16 19.79 -7.17
CA ILE A 304 27.83 20.03 -7.70
C ILE A 304 26.93 20.63 -6.64
N LYS A 305 25.93 21.40 -7.08
CA LYS A 305 24.93 21.98 -6.19
C LYS A 305 23.67 21.13 -6.18
N ILE A 306 23.36 20.52 -5.05
CA ILE A 306 22.08 19.84 -4.82
C ILE A 306 21.31 20.64 -3.78
N LYS A 307 20.17 21.20 -4.19
CA LYS A 307 19.36 22.12 -3.36
C LYS A 307 20.24 23.28 -2.87
N ASN A 308 20.46 23.39 -1.55
CA ASN A 308 21.27 24.45 -0.93
C ASN A 308 22.68 23.99 -0.53
N ASN A 309 23.04 22.72 -0.81
CA ASN A 309 24.31 22.14 -0.39
C ASN A 309 25.23 21.93 -1.59
N ILE A 310 26.52 22.19 -1.39
CA ILE A 310 27.58 21.84 -2.34
C ILE A 310 28.20 20.54 -1.86
N ILE A 311 28.12 19.49 -2.66
CA ILE A 311 28.68 18.17 -2.36
C ILE A 311 29.49 17.66 -3.56
N THR A 312 30.25 16.58 -3.36
CA THR A 312 30.97 15.93 -4.46
C THR A 312 30.00 15.15 -5.34
N ILE A 313 30.30 15.02 -6.64
CA ILE A 313 29.55 14.16 -7.55
C ILE A 313 29.52 12.71 -7.05
N PHE A 314 30.60 12.24 -6.42
CA PHE A 314 30.64 10.90 -5.83
C PHE A 314 29.59 10.71 -4.73
N ASP A 315 29.53 11.63 -3.74
CA ASP A 315 28.57 11.55 -2.64
C ASP A 315 27.13 11.66 -3.12
N ALA A 316 26.91 12.49 -4.14
CA ALA A 316 25.62 12.64 -4.81
C ALA A 316 25.15 11.36 -5.48
N LEU A 317 26.00 10.76 -6.31
CA LEU A 317 25.69 9.49 -6.98
C LEU A 317 25.53 8.35 -5.96
N GLN A 318 26.20 8.42 -4.81
CA GLN A 318 26.05 7.40 -3.77
C GLN A 318 24.71 7.45 -3.04
N ASN A 319 24.17 8.64 -2.76
CA ASN A 319 23.06 8.80 -1.82
C ASN A 319 21.80 9.46 -2.41
N ASN A 320 21.88 10.08 -3.59
CA ASN A 320 20.81 10.95 -4.10
C ASN A 320 20.24 10.55 -5.46
N PHE A 321 20.95 9.75 -6.27
CA PHE A 321 20.50 9.39 -7.62
C PHE A 321 20.50 7.89 -7.84
N GLU A 322 19.52 7.40 -8.62
CA GLU A 322 19.40 6.00 -8.99
C GLU A 322 20.27 5.65 -10.21
N LEU A 323 21.05 4.56 -10.09
CA LEU A 323 22.10 4.19 -11.06
C LEU A 323 21.91 2.82 -11.72
N THR A 324 21.00 1.98 -11.22
CA THR A 324 20.88 0.59 -11.67
C THR A 324 19.81 0.40 -12.76
N THR A 325 18.81 1.28 -12.81
CA THR A 325 17.76 1.26 -13.83
C THR A 325 18.04 2.18 -15.02
N ASN A 326 17.64 1.76 -16.22
CA ASN A 326 17.63 2.60 -17.42
C ASN A 326 16.19 3.06 -17.72
N THR A 327 16.01 4.23 -18.34
CA THR A 327 14.69 4.79 -18.66
C THR A 327 14.67 5.45 -20.04
N LYS A 328 13.48 5.64 -20.61
CA LYS A 328 13.32 6.31 -21.93
C LYS A 328 13.95 7.70 -21.94
N ASN A 329 13.78 8.44 -20.85
CA ASN A 329 14.31 9.80 -20.72
C ASN A 329 15.83 9.79 -20.62
N ILE A 330 16.40 8.85 -19.86
CA ILE A 330 17.86 8.69 -19.77
C ILE A 330 18.45 8.42 -21.16
N VAL A 331 17.94 7.44 -21.90
CA VAL A 331 18.45 7.09 -23.25
C VAL A 331 18.34 8.28 -24.19
N LYS A 332 17.17 8.94 -24.26
CA LYS A 332 16.92 10.10 -25.13
C LYS A 332 17.87 11.26 -24.82
N ASN A 333 17.99 11.62 -23.54
CA ASN A 333 18.81 12.76 -23.13
C ASN A 333 20.31 12.45 -23.28
N TYR A 334 20.74 11.24 -22.95
CA TYR A 334 22.13 10.79 -23.16
C TYR A 334 22.49 10.82 -24.65
N ALA A 335 21.63 10.32 -25.52
CA ALA A 335 21.82 10.37 -26.97
C ALA A 335 21.95 11.81 -27.50
N ASN A 336 21.20 12.75 -26.92
CA ASN A 336 21.27 14.16 -27.27
C ASN A 336 22.56 14.82 -26.80
N PHE A 337 22.95 14.63 -25.53
CA PHE A 337 24.18 15.21 -24.98
C PHE A 337 25.44 14.67 -25.66
N THR A 338 25.49 13.37 -25.92
CA THR A 338 26.63 12.70 -26.56
C THR A 338 26.62 12.79 -28.08
N LYS A 339 25.52 13.28 -28.67
CA LYS A 339 25.26 13.27 -30.12
C LYS A 339 25.35 11.88 -30.77
N ASN A 340 25.18 10.80 -30.01
CA ASN A 340 25.27 9.43 -30.51
C ASN A 340 24.11 9.11 -31.48
N THR A 341 24.44 8.79 -32.73
CA THR A 341 23.45 8.53 -33.80
C THR A 341 22.70 7.21 -33.62
N ILE A 342 23.36 6.17 -33.11
CA ILE A 342 22.74 4.86 -32.88
C ILE A 342 21.66 4.97 -31.80
N LEU A 343 21.99 5.58 -30.66
CA LEU A 343 21.03 5.79 -29.58
C LEU A 343 19.89 6.72 -30.00
N LYS A 344 20.15 7.72 -30.87
CA LYS A 344 19.08 8.56 -31.45
C LYS A 344 18.11 7.76 -32.33
N ASN A 345 18.62 6.81 -33.12
CA ASN A 345 17.79 5.93 -33.95
C ASN A 345 16.97 4.94 -33.11
N ILE A 346 17.55 4.40 -32.03
CA ILE A 346 16.80 3.57 -31.07
C ILE A 346 15.72 4.42 -30.38
N ALA A 347 16.06 5.65 -30.00
CA ALA A 347 15.17 6.55 -29.29
C ALA A 347 14.03 7.12 -30.14
N SER A 348 14.13 7.08 -31.48
CA SER A 348 13.06 7.53 -32.40
C SER A 348 11.94 6.50 -32.55
N HIS A 349 12.21 5.22 -32.28
CA HIS A 349 11.24 4.13 -32.36
C HIS A 349 10.84 3.65 -30.95
N ASP A 350 9.60 3.93 -30.54
CA ASP A 350 9.21 3.71 -29.13
C ASP A 350 9.19 2.22 -28.74
N ALA A 351 8.96 1.30 -29.69
CA ALA A 351 9.04 -0.14 -29.47
C ALA A 351 10.49 -0.62 -29.24
N ASP A 352 11.41 -0.18 -30.08
CA ASP A 352 12.84 -0.53 -29.97
C ASP A 352 13.45 0.06 -28.69
N LEU A 353 13.10 1.30 -28.35
CA LEU A 353 13.49 1.93 -27.10
C LEU A 353 13.00 1.14 -25.88
N GLN A 354 11.76 0.65 -25.91
CA GLN A 354 11.20 -0.16 -24.83
C GLN A 354 11.96 -1.48 -24.67
N GLN A 355 12.26 -2.17 -25.77
CA GLN A 355 13.07 -3.40 -25.74
C GLN A 355 14.48 -3.13 -25.23
N TYR A 356 15.12 -2.07 -25.72
CA TYR A 356 16.46 -1.68 -25.33
C TYR A 356 16.59 -1.46 -23.82
N ILE A 357 15.65 -0.74 -23.21
CA ILE A 357 15.65 -0.45 -21.76
C ILE A 357 15.48 -1.71 -20.91
N ILE A 358 14.64 -2.65 -21.35
CA ILE A 358 14.38 -3.91 -20.60
C ILE A 358 15.66 -4.74 -20.49
N HIS A 359 16.47 -4.74 -21.55
CA HIS A 359 17.66 -5.57 -21.68
C HIS A 359 18.97 -4.84 -21.34
N THR A 360 18.97 -3.51 -21.27
CA THR A 360 20.20 -2.71 -21.13
C THR A 360 20.15 -1.79 -19.90
N PRO A 361 20.78 -2.19 -18.77
CA PRO A 361 20.99 -1.34 -17.61
C PRO A 361 21.77 -0.07 -17.97
N LEU A 362 21.64 0.97 -17.14
CA LEU A 362 22.28 2.27 -17.36
C LEU A 362 23.78 2.16 -17.58
N ILE A 363 24.47 1.47 -16.67
CA ILE A 363 25.93 1.27 -16.77
C ILE A 363 26.31 0.56 -18.06
N LYS A 364 25.54 -0.45 -18.51
CA LYS A 364 25.81 -1.15 -19.77
C LYS A 364 25.71 -0.21 -20.98
N MET A 365 24.69 0.65 -21.02
CA MET A 365 24.57 1.68 -22.07
C MET A 365 25.77 2.63 -22.08
N ILE A 366 26.23 3.09 -20.91
CA ILE A 366 27.40 3.96 -20.78
C ILE A 366 28.68 3.23 -21.21
N THR A 367 28.82 1.94 -20.88
CA THR A 367 29.94 1.11 -21.31
C THR A 367 29.95 0.87 -22.83
N ASP A 368 28.78 0.68 -23.44
CA ASP A 368 28.67 0.47 -24.90
C ASP A 368 28.92 1.75 -25.69
N TYR A 369 28.59 2.91 -25.10
CA TYR A 369 28.72 4.22 -25.74
C TYR A 369 29.36 5.25 -24.81
N PRO A 370 30.65 5.06 -24.43
CA PRO A 370 31.34 5.97 -23.52
C PRO A 370 31.52 7.34 -24.17
N SER A 371 31.31 8.41 -23.40
CA SER A 371 31.38 9.77 -23.92
C SER A 371 31.57 10.78 -22.78
N LYS A 372 32.22 11.91 -23.08
CA LYS A 372 32.45 12.96 -22.09
C LYS A 372 31.16 13.70 -21.77
N LEU A 373 30.83 13.78 -20.47
CA LEU A 373 29.73 14.60 -19.96
C LEU A 373 30.22 15.54 -18.85
N SER A 374 29.51 16.63 -18.61
CA SER A 374 29.68 17.41 -17.38
C SER A 374 28.96 16.73 -16.21
N SER A 375 29.36 17.07 -14.98
CA SER A 375 28.69 16.59 -13.76
C SER A 375 27.21 16.99 -13.73
N GLU A 376 26.87 18.20 -14.17
CA GLU A 376 25.49 18.70 -14.26
C GLU A 376 24.68 17.96 -15.31
N GLN A 377 25.28 17.66 -16.46
CA GLN A 377 24.63 16.86 -17.50
C GLN A 377 24.31 15.47 -16.97
N LEU A 378 25.27 14.78 -16.32
CA LEU A 378 25.03 13.47 -15.73
C LEU A 378 23.86 13.50 -14.75
N ILE A 379 23.86 14.44 -13.80
CA ILE A 379 22.79 14.57 -12.81
C ILE A 379 21.43 14.82 -13.46
N SER A 380 21.38 15.66 -14.50
CA SER A 380 20.13 15.96 -15.21
C SER A 380 19.50 14.75 -15.91
N LEU A 381 20.30 13.69 -16.16
CA LEU A 381 19.81 12.42 -16.71
C LEU A 381 19.12 11.56 -15.64
N LEU A 382 19.64 11.58 -14.42
CA LEU A 382 19.34 10.57 -13.40
C LEU A 382 18.06 10.90 -12.63
N CYS A 383 17.37 9.83 -12.24
CA CYS A 383 16.25 9.93 -11.32
C CYS A 383 16.75 10.03 -9.87
N PRO A 384 16.02 10.71 -8.97
CA PRO A 384 16.31 10.68 -7.55
C PRO A 384 16.29 9.25 -6.99
N LEU A 385 17.16 8.99 -6.03
CA LEU A 385 17.20 7.72 -5.31
C LEU A 385 15.95 7.58 -4.43
N THR A 386 15.27 6.45 -4.50
CA THR A 386 14.10 6.16 -3.67
C THR A 386 14.39 5.01 -2.70
N PRO A 387 13.82 5.02 -1.48
CA PRO A 387 13.98 3.91 -0.55
C PRO A 387 13.23 2.67 -1.07
N ARG A 388 13.71 1.48 -0.70
CA ARG A 388 13.05 0.22 -1.07
C ARG A 388 12.24 -0.33 0.09
N LEU A 389 10.99 -0.70 -0.18
CA LEU A 389 10.09 -1.31 0.79
C LEU A 389 10.30 -2.83 0.82
N TYR A 390 10.34 -3.39 2.02
CA TYR A 390 10.41 -4.83 2.28
C TYR A 390 9.29 -5.22 3.24
N SER A 391 8.60 -6.33 2.98
CA SER A 391 7.61 -6.86 3.93
C SER A 391 8.32 -7.34 5.18
N ILE A 392 7.84 -6.91 6.35
CA ILE A 392 8.44 -7.29 7.62
C ILE A 392 8.14 -8.77 7.90
N SER A 393 9.20 -9.51 8.22
CA SER A 393 9.21 -10.96 8.43
C SER A 393 9.32 -11.37 9.89
N SER A 394 9.13 -10.42 10.81
CA SER A 394 9.01 -10.67 12.25
C SER A 394 7.71 -10.10 12.83
N SER A 395 7.24 -10.64 13.95
CA SER A 395 6.23 -10.00 14.80
C SER A 395 6.92 -9.28 15.96
N GLN A 396 6.62 -7.99 16.14
CA GLN A 396 7.20 -7.23 17.25
C GLN A 396 6.82 -7.81 18.62
N ALA A 397 5.64 -8.43 18.75
CA ALA A 397 5.24 -9.08 19.98
C ALA A 397 6.12 -10.29 20.34
N ALA A 398 6.71 -10.95 19.34
CA ALA A 398 7.57 -12.12 19.56
C ALA A 398 9.04 -11.77 19.82
N ILE A 399 9.54 -10.70 19.18
CA ILE A 399 10.98 -10.37 19.13
C ILE A 399 11.32 -8.98 19.69
N HIS A 400 10.32 -8.21 20.12
CA HIS A 400 10.45 -6.92 20.79
C HIS A 400 11.14 -5.83 19.97
N ASP A 401 12.45 -5.70 20.11
CA ASP A 401 13.24 -4.54 19.69
C ASP A 401 14.01 -4.77 18.39
N GLU A 402 13.55 -5.72 17.57
CA GLU A 402 14.14 -6.03 16.27
C GLU A 402 13.12 -5.87 15.13
N VAL A 403 13.59 -5.70 13.90
CA VAL A 403 12.78 -5.78 12.68
C VAL A 403 13.50 -6.69 11.70
N HIS A 404 12.82 -7.76 11.27
CA HIS A 404 13.43 -8.75 10.38
C HIS A 404 12.88 -8.58 8.97
N ILE A 405 13.72 -8.75 7.96
CA ILE A 405 13.31 -8.77 6.55
C ILE A 405 13.87 -9.98 5.81
N THR A 406 13.16 -10.39 4.77
CA THR A 406 13.63 -11.41 3.83
C THR A 406 13.89 -10.75 2.48
N VAL A 407 15.16 -10.75 2.05
CA VAL A 407 15.61 -9.99 0.87
C VAL A 407 16.12 -10.95 -0.19
N GLY A 408 15.43 -10.99 -1.33
CA GLY A 408 15.94 -11.67 -2.53
C GLY A 408 16.84 -10.74 -3.33
N VAL A 409 18.06 -11.19 -3.63
CA VAL A 409 19.02 -10.42 -4.42
C VAL A 409 18.58 -10.39 -5.88
N VAL A 410 18.32 -9.20 -6.38
CA VAL A 410 18.10 -8.99 -7.81
C VAL A 410 19.45 -8.97 -8.50
N GLN A 411 19.71 -9.95 -9.35
CA GLN A 411 20.92 -10.05 -10.16
C GLN A 411 20.56 -10.42 -11.60
N LYS A 412 21.23 -9.78 -12.57
CA LYS A 412 21.08 -10.06 -14.00
C LYS A 412 22.44 -10.28 -14.62
N LEU A 413 22.58 -11.33 -15.40
CA LEU A 413 23.76 -11.55 -16.24
C LEU A 413 23.49 -10.99 -17.64
N ILE A 414 24.26 -9.99 -18.07
CA ILE A 414 24.12 -9.36 -19.38
C ILE A 414 25.52 -9.26 -20.00
N SER A 415 25.70 -9.90 -21.16
CA SER A 415 26.99 -9.97 -21.87
C SER A 415 28.15 -10.47 -20.97
N GLY A 416 27.89 -11.48 -20.14
CA GLY A 416 28.87 -12.03 -19.20
C GLY A 416 29.14 -11.19 -17.94
N CYS A 417 28.60 -9.97 -17.86
CA CYS A 417 28.72 -9.11 -16.70
C CYS A 417 27.52 -9.25 -15.77
N SER A 418 27.76 -9.24 -14.47
CA SER A 418 26.72 -9.39 -13.45
C SER A 418 26.29 -8.03 -12.90
N TYR A 419 25.00 -7.74 -12.96
CA TYR A 419 24.40 -6.48 -12.52
C TYR A 419 23.43 -6.72 -11.38
N SER A 420 23.70 -6.13 -10.22
CA SER A 420 22.84 -6.19 -9.04
C SER A 420 21.86 -5.03 -8.99
N GLY A 421 20.66 -5.26 -8.44
CA GLY A 421 19.74 -4.17 -8.07
C GLY A 421 20.33 -3.30 -6.96
N GLY A 422 20.06 -1.99 -6.98
CA GLY A 422 20.65 -1.03 -6.04
C GLY A 422 20.42 -1.40 -4.57
N ALA A 423 19.16 -1.54 -4.15
CA ALA A 423 18.82 -1.84 -2.76
C ALA A 423 19.20 -3.27 -2.34
N SER A 424 18.87 -4.28 -3.15
CA SER A 424 19.15 -5.68 -2.81
C SER A 424 20.64 -6.00 -2.85
N GLY A 425 21.40 -5.40 -3.77
CA GLY A 425 22.85 -5.50 -3.82
C GLY A 425 23.51 -4.81 -2.63
N TYR A 426 23.02 -3.63 -2.23
CA TYR A 426 23.46 -2.95 -1.01
C TYR A 426 23.26 -3.83 0.23
N LEU A 427 22.05 -4.39 0.39
CA LEU A 427 21.67 -5.25 1.52
C LEU A 427 22.44 -6.58 1.56
N ALA A 428 22.68 -7.23 0.43
CA ALA A 428 23.36 -8.53 0.43
C ALA A 428 24.89 -8.43 0.42
N GLN A 429 25.46 -7.47 -0.32
CA GLN A 429 26.90 -7.46 -0.61
C GLN A 429 27.68 -6.42 0.20
N SER A 430 27.05 -5.31 0.58
CA SER A 430 27.75 -4.19 1.24
C SER A 430 27.51 -4.15 2.75
N LEU A 431 26.39 -4.71 3.21
CA LEU A 431 25.98 -4.66 4.60
C LEU A 431 26.56 -5.81 5.42
N LYS A 432 27.41 -5.46 6.39
CA LYS A 432 27.92 -6.38 7.42
C LYS A 432 27.17 -6.15 8.75
N SER A 433 27.29 -7.09 9.69
CA SER A 433 26.86 -6.83 11.07
C SER A 433 27.48 -5.54 11.62
N ASN A 434 26.74 -4.82 12.44
CA ASN A 434 27.03 -3.49 12.99
C ASN A 434 27.04 -2.33 11.98
N SER A 435 26.59 -2.58 10.74
CA SER A 435 26.42 -1.50 9.77
C SER A 435 25.22 -0.63 10.10
N ILE A 436 25.34 0.66 9.80
CA ILE A 436 24.31 1.65 10.05
C ILE A 436 23.44 1.84 8.79
N ILE A 437 22.13 1.76 8.95
CA ILE A 437 21.14 1.93 7.88
C ILE A 437 20.08 2.96 8.26
N LYS A 438 19.45 3.55 7.24
CA LYS A 438 18.35 4.50 7.40
C LYS A 438 17.03 3.83 7.08
N ILE A 439 16.11 3.81 8.04
CA ILE A 439 14.85 3.06 7.96
C ILE A 439 13.62 3.89 8.31
N PHE A 440 12.44 3.44 7.89
CA PHE A 440 11.15 3.91 8.40
C PHE A 440 10.11 2.79 8.25
N ILE A 441 9.05 2.82 9.06
CA ILE A 441 7.94 1.87 8.94
C ILE A 441 6.85 2.47 8.04
N GLU A 442 6.38 1.65 7.11
CA GLU A 442 5.27 1.92 6.22
C GLU A 442 4.09 1.03 6.64
N THR A 443 3.07 1.65 7.25
CA THR A 443 1.92 0.92 7.78
C THR A 443 1.02 0.39 6.67
N ASN A 444 0.69 -0.90 6.69
CA ASN A 444 -0.21 -1.52 5.72
C ASN A 444 -1.52 -2.05 6.34
N ASN A 445 -2.55 -1.20 6.39
CA ASN A 445 -3.84 -1.57 6.98
C ASN A 445 -4.65 -2.60 6.16
N ASN A 446 -4.20 -2.92 4.95
CA ASN A 446 -4.90 -3.83 4.03
C ASN A 446 -4.33 -5.25 4.03
N PHE A 447 -3.26 -5.50 4.80
CA PHE A 447 -2.63 -6.81 4.92
C PHE A 447 -2.40 -7.14 6.41
N ARG A 448 -3.44 -7.65 7.06
CA ARG A 448 -3.48 -7.87 8.52
C ARG A 448 -4.09 -9.20 8.89
N LEU A 449 -3.60 -9.76 9.99
CA LEU A 449 -4.26 -10.88 10.66
C LEU A 449 -5.70 -10.53 11.07
N PRO A 450 -6.59 -11.53 11.14
CA PRO A 450 -7.95 -11.31 11.64
C PRO A 450 -7.91 -10.88 13.11
N ILE A 451 -8.79 -9.95 13.50
CA ILE A 451 -8.95 -9.52 14.91
C ILE A 451 -9.37 -10.72 15.78
N ASN A 452 -10.27 -11.56 15.27
CA ASN A 452 -10.64 -12.80 15.94
C ASN A 452 -9.61 -13.90 15.60
N GLN A 453 -8.82 -14.29 16.60
CA GLN A 453 -7.76 -15.28 16.50
C GLN A 453 -8.24 -16.70 16.15
N ASN A 454 -9.53 -16.98 16.27
CA ASN A 454 -10.13 -18.27 15.91
C ASN A 454 -10.42 -18.40 14.41
N ILE A 455 -10.41 -17.29 13.66
CA ILE A 455 -10.66 -17.32 12.22
C ILE A 455 -9.51 -18.08 11.52
N PRO A 456 -9.81 -19.08 10.67
CA PRO A 456 -8.81 -19.78 9.87
C PRO A 456 -8.12 -18.86 8.87
N ILE A 457 -6.84 -19.08 8.61
CA ILE A 457 -6.10 -18.33 7.60
C ILE A 457 -5.40 -19.25 6.59
N ILE A 458 -5.45 -18.85 5.31
CA ILE A 458 -4.75 -19.50 4.20
C ILE A 458 -3.69 -18.53 3.68
N MET A 459 -2.42 -18.92 3.75
CA MET A 459 -1.26 -18.11 3.41
C MET A 459 -0.57 -18.69 2.18
N ILE A 460 -0.46 -17.90 1.12
CA ILE A 460 0.01 -18.34 -0.19
C ILE A 460 1.21 -17.47 -0.60
N GLY A 461 2.42 -18.04 -0.56
CA GLY A 461 3.67 -17.29 -0.75
C GLY A 461 4.68 -18.00 -1.64
N SER A 462 5.30 -17.28 -2.57
CA SER A 462 6.45 -17.81 -3.35
C SER A 462 7.73 -17.05 -3.06
N GLY A 463 8.84 -17.77 -2.88
CA GLY A 463 10.14 -17.18 -2.54
C GLY A 463 10.07 -16.19 -1.37
N THR A 464 10.49 -14.93 -1.59
CA THR A 464 10.44 -13.85 -0.59
C THR A 464 9.02 -13.47 -0.16
N GLY A 465 7.99 -13.93 -0.87
CA GLY A 465 6.59 -13.80 -0.45
C GLY A 465 6.26 -14.53 0.85
N ILE A 466 7.16 -15.37 1.35
CA ILE A 466 7.00 -16.02 2.67
C ILE A 466 7.20 -15.05 3.85
N ALA A 467 7.86 -13.90 3.61
CA ALA A 467 8.25 -12.94 4.62
C ALA A 467 7.10 -12.56 5.58
N PRO A 468 5.96 -12.01 5.12
CA PRO A 468 4.89 -11.63 6.05
C PRO A 468 4.21 -12.84 6.71
N PHE A 469 4.30 -14.04 6.14
CA PHE A 469 3.72 -15.23 6.77
C PHE A 469 4.55 -15.74 7.93
N ARG A 470 5.88 -15.50 7.90
CA ARG A 470 6.73 -15.70 9.07
C ARG A 470 6.30 -14.79 10.23
N SER A 471 6.07 -13.50 9.96
CA SER A 471 5.56 -12.58 11.00
C SER A 471 4.17 -12.94 11.50
N PHE A 472 3.29 -13.46 10.62
CA PHE A 472 1.97 -13.94 11.01
C PHE A 472 2.05 -15.15 11.94
N MET A 473 2.91 -16.14 11.67
CA MET A 473 3.09 -17.28 12.56
C MET A 473 3.70 -16.90 13.90
N GLN A 474 4.70 -16.02 13.91
CA GLN A 474 5.26 -15.52 15.17
C GLN A 474 4.20 -14.83 16.03
N GLN A 475 3.34 -14.00 15.42
CA GLN A 475 2.24 -13.35 16.14
C GLN A 475 1.23 -14.37 16.67
N ARG A 476 0.81 -15.34 15.84
CA ARG A 476 -0.20 -16.32 16.24
C ARG A 476 0.30 -17.30 17.31
N ASP A 477 1.60 -17.65 17.27
CA ASP A 477 2.26 -18.44 18.32
C ASP A 477 2.28 -17.64 19.64
N ASN A 478 2.73 -16.38 19.59
CA ASN A 478 2.75 -15.49 20.76
C ASN A 478 1.36 -15.28 21.38
N ASP A 479 0.35 -15.11 20.53
CA ASP A 479 -1.04 -14.89 20.95
C ASP A 479 -1.75 -16.19 21.37
N ASN A 480 -1.10 -17.35 21.26
CA ASN A 480 -1.71 -18.67 21.49
C ASN A 480 -3.01 -18.89 20.68
N SER A 481 -3.03 -18.36 19.46
CA SER A 481 -4.20 -18.38 18.57
C SER A 481 -4.67 -19.81 18.27
N LYS A 482 -5.99 -20.05 18.35
CA LYS A 482 -6.59 -21.38 18.12
C LYS A 482 -7.12 -21.61 16.71
N GLY A 483 -7.22 -20.58 15.89
CA GLY A 483 -7.68 -20.73 14.50
C GLY A 483 -6.67 -21.51 13.65
N LYS A 484 -7.18 -22.28 12.69
CA LYS A 484 -6.39 -23.13 11.78
C LYS A 484 -5.47 -22.27 10.90
N ASN A 485 -4.29 -22.80 10.57
CA ASN A 485 -3.30 -22.12 9.72
C ASN A 485 -2.87 -23.03 8.58
N TRP A 486 -3.02 -22.57 7.34
CA TRP A 486 -2.59 -23.30 6.15
C TRP A 486 -1.57 -22.48 5.36
N ILE A 487 -0.43 -23.09 5.03
CA ILE A 487 0.61 -22.47 4.22
C ILE A 487 0.78 -23.20 2.89
N PHE A 488 0.79 -22.43 1.81
CA PHE A 488 1.26 -22.83 0.49
C PHE A 488 2.56 -22.07 0.21
N PHE A 489 3.66 -22.80 0.08
CA PHE A 489 4.98 -22.23 -0.22
C PHE A 489 5.56 -22.82 -1.50
N GLY A 490 6.21 -21.99 -2.32
CA GLY A 490 6.88 -22.45 -3.53
C GLY A 490 8.21 -21.78 -3.80
N ASN A 491 9.19 -22.58 -4.20
CA ASN A 491 10.53 -22.14 -4.61
C ASN A 491 11.18 -23.15 -5.59
N PRO A 492 12.40 -22.91 -6.14
CA PRO A 492 12.99 -23.83 -7.10
C PRO A 492 13.23 -25.23 -6.56
N ASN A 493 13.99 -25.37 -5.47
CA ASN A 493 14.43 -26.67 -4.97
C ASN A 493 14.17 -26.86 -3.47
N PHE A 494 13.81 -28.08 -3.05
CA PHE A 494 13.58 -28.39 -1.63
C PHE A 494 14.82 -28.20 -0.77
N THR A 495 15.97 -28.70 -1.21
CA THR A 495 17.22 -28.71 -0.41
C THR A 495 17.93 -27.37 -0.40
N GLU A 496 17.77 -26.56 -1.44
CA GLU A 496 18.52 -25.31 -1.63
C GLU A 496 17.67 -24.06 -1.33
N ASP A 497 16.34 -24.16 -1.40
CA ASP A 497 15.46 -22.99 -1.41
C ASP A 497 14.33 -23.00 -0.38
N PHE A 498 14.34 -23.94 0.58
CA PHE A 498 13.32 -23.98 1.63
C PHE A 498 13.59 -22.94 2.74
N LEU A 499 13.15 -21.71 2.49
CA LEU A 499 13.32 -20.58 3.40
C LEU A 499 12.67 -20.85 4.77
N TYR A 500 13.44 -20.69 5.85
CA TYR A 500 13.02 -20.88 7.25
C TYR A 500 12.49 -22.29 7.57
N GLN A 501 13.00 -23.33 6.88
CA GLN A 501 12.55 -24.73 7.02
C GLN A 501 12.37 -25.18 8.47
N THR A 502 13.34 -24.92 9.33
CA THR A 502 13.33 -25.35 10.74
C THR A 502 12.21 -24.69 11.54
N GLU A 503 11.93 -23.40 11.31
CA GLU A 503 10.83 -22.69 11.96
C GLU A 503 9.48 -23.31 11.55
N TRP A 504 9.27 -23.60 10.27
CA TRP A 504 8.03 -24.22 9.79
C TRP A 504 7.82 -25.61 10.39
N GLN A 505 8.87 -26.43 10.47
CA GLN A 505 8.81 -27.75 11.09
C GLN A 505 8.45 -27.66 12.58
N GLN A 506 8.97 -26.64 13.29
CA GLN A 506 8.61 -26.41 14.70
C GLN A 506 7.13 -26.03 14.85
N TYR A 507 6.60 -25.14 14.00
CA TYR A 507 5.19 -24.76 14.06
C TYR A 507 4.25 -25.92 13.71
N ILE A 508 4.63 -26.81 12.78
CA ILE A 508 3.89 -28.05 12.50
C ILE A 508 3.91 -28.96 13.73
N LYS A 509 5.08 -29.18 14.34
CA LYS A 509 5.23 -30.04 15.53
C LYS A 509 4.43 -29.52 16.73
N LYS A 510 4.33 -28.19 16.89
CA LYS A 510 3.48 -27.53 17.89
C LYS A 510 1.98 -27.63 17.59
N GLY A 511 1.60 -28.05 16.39
CA GLY A 511 0.20 -28.05 15.93
C GLY A 511 -0.35 -26.66 15.57
N LEU A 512 0.52 -25.63 15.49
CA LEU A 512 0.10 -24.29 15.08
C LEU A 512 -0.24 -24.28 13.58
N ILE A 513 0.60 -24.88 12.74
CA ILE A 513 0.30 -25.08 11.33
C ILE A 513 -0.53 -26.35 11.19
N THR A 514 -1.74 -26.20 10.69
CA THR A 514 -2.66 -27.30 10.42
C THR A 514 -2.23 -28.04 9.16
N ASN A 515 -2.04 -27.30 8.05
CA ASN A 515 -1.66 -27.87 6.77
C ASN A 515 -0.49 -27.08 6.14
N MET A 516 0.41 -27.77 5.46
CA MET A 516 1.49 -27.14 4.68
C MET A 516 1.66 -27.86 3.34
N HIS A 517 1.63 -27.10 2.24
CA HIS A 517 1.88 -27.60 0.90
C HIS A 517 3.02 -26.87 0.24
N LEU A 518 3.88 -27.66 -0.40
CA LEU A 518 5.16 -27.23 -0.93
C LEU A 518 5.19 -27.47 -2.44
N ALA A 519 5.67 -26.50 -3.20
CA ALA A 519 5.80 -26.55 -4.65
C ALA A 519 7.24 -26.27 -5.08
N TRP A 520 7.89 -27.29 -5.66
CA TRP A 520 9.28 -27.22 -6.11
C TRP A 520 9.33 -27.24 -7.63
N SER A 521 9.79 -26.14 -8.23
CA SER A 521 9.73 -26.00 -9.69
C SER A 521 10.89 -26.67 -10.44
N GLN A 522 11.92 -27.15 -9.74
CA GLN A 522 13.16 -27.69 -10.32
C GLN A 522 13.59 -29.06 -9.74
N ASP A 523 12.81 -29.67 -8.85
CA ASP A 523 13.15 -30.99 -8.25
C ASP A 523 12.76 -32.17 -9.16
N GLN A 524 11.98 -31.92 -10.23
CA GLN A 524 11.52 -32.92 -11.18
C GLN A 524 11.36 -32.32 -12.59
N GLU A 525 11.26 -33.18 -13.62
CA GLU A 525 11.18 -32.74 -15.03
C GLU A 525 9.99 -31.82 -15.31
N HIS A 526 8.83 -32.12 -14.73
CA HIS A 526 7.63 -31.29 -14.86
C HIS A 526 7.58 -30.24 -13.76
N LYS A 527 7.36 -28.97 -14.11
CA LYS A 527 7.36 -27.89 -13.11
C LYS A 527 6.10 -27.93 -12.27
N VAL A 528 6.25 -28.06 -10.95
CA VAL A 528 5.15 -27.93 -9.99
C VAL A 528 5.18 -26.55 -9.36
N TYR A 529 4.07 -25.84 -9.45
CA TYR A 529 3.89 -24.52 -8.88
C TYR A 529 2.79 -24.50 -7.82
N ILE A 530 2.67 -23.36 -7.12
CA ILE A 530 1.73 -23.17 -6.02
C ILE A 530 0.28 -23.34 -6.49
N GLN A 531 -0.07 -22.83 -7.66
CA GLN A 531 -1.42 -22.96 -8.22
C GLN A 531 -1.82 -24.42 -8.47
N ASP A 532 -0.86 -25.31 -8.71
CA ASP A 532 -1.13 -26.74 -8.92
C ASP A 532 -1.50 -27.38 -7.58
N ARG A 533 -0.73 -27.08 -6.51
CA ARG A 533 -1.05 -27.48 -5.13
C ARG A 533 -2.39 -26.94 -4.64
N ILE A 534 -2.75 -25.72 -5.06
CA ILE A 534 -4.06 -25.14 -4.73
C ILE A 534 -5.18 -25.95 -5.38
N ARG A 535 -5.07 -26.30 -6.67
CA ARG A 535 -6.08 -27.11 -7.37
C ARG A 535 -6.21 -28.51 -6.77
N GLU A 536 -5.10 -29.16 -6.47
CA GLU A 536 -5.08 -30.48 -5.82
C GLU A 536 -5.88 -30.50 -4.50
N ASN A 537 -5.87 -29.40 -3.76
CA ASN A 537 -6.51 -29.27 -2.44
C ASN A 537 -7.80 -28.43 -2.48
N GLY A 538 -8.39 -28.26 -3.67
CA GLY A 538 -9.50 -27.32 -3.90
C GLY A 538 -10.72 -27.54 -3.01
N LYS A 539 -11.09 -28.79 -2.73
CA LYS A 539 -12.25 -29.13 -1.87
C LYS A 539 -12.07 -28.64 -0.43
N GLU A 540 -10.90 -28.84 0.14
CA GLU A 540 -10.63 -28.44 1.52
C GLU A 540 -10.42 -26.93 1.63
N ILE A 541 -9.80 -26.30 0.62
CA ILE A 541 -9.75 -24.83 0.51
C ILE A 541 -11.17 -24.25 0.48
N TRP A 542 -12.08 -24.85 -0.30
CA TRP A 542 -13.47 -24.42 -0.35
C TRP A 542 -14.15 -24.53 1.01
N SER A 543 -13.99 -25.65 1.72
CA SER A 543 -14.53 -25.83 3.07
C SER A 543 -14.03 -24.74 4.03
N TRP A 544 -12.75 -24.37 3.98
CA TRP A 544 -12.22 -23.27 4.80
C TRP A 544 -12.81 -21.91 4.40
N ILE A 545 -13.04 -21.68 3.11
CA ILE A 545 -13.73 -20.47 2.62
C ILE A 545 -15.15 -20.42 3.18
N GLU A 546 -15.86 -21.53 3.25
CA GLU A 546 -17.19 -21.60 3.87
C GLU A 546 -17.15 -21.36 5.38
N GLU A 547 -16.12 -21.85 6.08
CA GLU A 547 -15.86 -21.60 7.50
C GLU A 547 -15.50 -20.14 7.83
N GLY A 548 -15.38 -19.26 6.82
CA GLY A 548 -15.07 -17.85 7.03
C GLY A 548 -13.58 -17.51 6.96
N ALA A 549 -12.74 -18.40 6.41
CA ALA A 549 -11.30 -18.18 6.33
C ALA A 549 -10.91 -16.87 5.63
N GLN A 550 -9.75 -16.33 6.01
CA GLN A 550 -9.08 -15.23 5.30
C GLN A 550 -7.90 -15.75 4.50
N ILE A 551 -7.84 -15.36 3.23
CA ILE A 551 -6.82 -15.77 2.26
C ILE A 551 -5.84 -14.62 2.06
N TYR A 552 -4.55 -14.94 2.10
CA TYR A 552 -3.46 -14.00 1.90
C TYR A 552 -2.53 -14.47 0.78
N VAL A 553 -2.23 -13.60 -0.16
CA VAL A 553 -1.27 -13.88 -1.25
C VAL A 553 -0.13 -12.88 -1.21
N CYS A 554 1.12 -13.38 -1.21
CA CYS A 554 2.31 -12.54 -1.22
C CYS A 554 3.39 -13.08 -2.17
N GLY A 555 4.04 -12.18 -2.92
CA GLY A 555 5.11 -12.51 -3.86
C GLY A 555 4.94 -11.83 -5.22
N ASN A 556 5.38 -12.50 -6.29
CA ASN A 556 5.42 -11.92 -7.64
C ASN A 556 4.01 -11.56 -8.17
N ALA A 557 3.77 -10.27 -8.42
CA ALA A 557 2.49 -9.78 -8.91
C ALA A 557 2.17 -10.20 -10.35
N TYR A 558 3.20 -10.34 -11.19
CA TYR A 558 3.03 -10.48 -12.64
C TYR A 558 2.66 -11.88 -13.10
N LYS A 559 3.16 -12.92 -12.41
CA LYS A 559 2.92 -14.33 -12.75
C LYS A 559 2.15 -15.02 -11.65
N MET A 560 2.81 -15.26 -10.51
CA MET A 560 2.28 -16.09 -9.43
C MET A 560 0.90 -15.62 -8.95
N ALA A 561 0.74 -14.33 -8.69
CA ALA A 561 -0.53 -13.83 -8.17
C ALA A 561 -1.71 -13.99 -9.15
N LYS A 562 -1.46 -13.90 -10.46
CA LYS A 562 -2.48 -14.13 -11.50
C LYS A 562 -2.85 -15.61 -11.61
N ASP A 563 -1.85 -16.49 -11.54
CA ASP A 563 -2.06 -17.94 -11.60
C ASP A 563 -2.80 -18.47 -10.37
N VAL A 564 -2.50 -17.93 -9.19
CA VAL A 564 -3.23 -18.21 -7.93
C VAL A 564 -4.66 -17.71 -8.00
N GLU A 565 -4.89 -16.48 -8.47
CA GLU A 565 -6.25 -15.93 -8.64
C GLU A 565 -7.08 -16.81 -9.58
N LYS A 566 -6.49 -17.27 -10.69
CA LYS A 566 -7.14 -18.22 -11.59
C LYS A 566 -7.48 -19.54 -10.89
N ALA A 567 -6.55 -20.13 -10.14
CA ALA A 567 -6.81 -21.36 -9.41
C ALA A 567 -7.92 -21.23 -8.36
N LEU A 568 -8.00 -20.08 -7.67
CA LEU A 568 -9.10 -19.81 -6.74
C LEU A 568 -10.44 -19.68 -7.46
N LEU A 569 -10.48 -19.04 -8.63
CA LEU A 569 -11.69 -18.95 -9.45
C LEU A 569 -12.14 -20.33 -9.95
N ASP A 570 -11.20 -21.17 -10.36
CA ASP A 570 -11.47 -22.56 -10.75
C ASP A 570 -12.19 -23.30 -9.59
N ILE A 571 -11.65 -23.21 -8.36
CA ILE A 571 -12.23 -23.81 -7.14
C ILE A 571 -13.64 -23.27 -6.85
N ILE A 572 -13.84 -21.95 -6.94
CA ILE A 572 -15.15 -21.31 -6.67
C ILE A 572 -16.20 -21.79 -7.69
N SER A 573 -15.82 -21.87 -8.96
CA SER A 573 -16.72 -22.28 -10.04
C SER A 573 -17.14 -23.74 -9.90
N GLU A 574 -16.19 -24.64 -9.58
CA GLU A 574 -16.45 -26.07 -9.41
C GLU A 574 -17.38 -26.37 -8.23
N ASN A 575 -17.16 -25.72 -7.07
CA ASN A 575 -17.89 -26.07 -5.84
C ASN A 575 -19.25 -25.38 -5.70
N ASN A 576 -19.42 -24.17 -6.26
CA ASN A 576 -20.66 -23.40 -6.11
C ASN A 576 -21.57 -23.45 -7.35
N LYS A 577 -21.22 -24.26 -8.36
CA LYS A 577 -21.89 -24.32 -9.68
C LYS A 577 -22.12 -22.93 -10.30
N LEU A 578 -21.25 -21.99 -9.95
CA LEU A 578 -21.33 -20.62 -10.43
C LEU A 578 -20.70 -20.55 -11.81
N ASN A 579 -21.33 -19.78 -12.70
CA ASN A 579 -20.68 -19.39 -13.94
C ASN A 579 -19.42 -18.55 -13.64
N ILE A 580 -18.60 -18.33 -14.67
CA ILE A 580 -17.34 -17.59 -14.54
C ILE A 580 -17.57 -16.19 -13.94
N GLU A 581 -18.60 -15.48 -14.40
CA GLU A 581 -18.92 -14.13 -13.95
C GLU A 581 -19.27 -14.06 -12.45
N ASN A 582 -20.12 -14.97 -11.97
CA ASN A 582 -20.49 -15.05 -10.56
C ASN A 582 -19.30 -15.47 -9.67
N SER A 583 -18.38 -16.27 -10.19
CA SER A 583 -17.15 -16.65 -9.49
C SER A 583 -16.23 -15.45 -9.28
N TYR A 584 -16.11 -14.56 -10.29
CA TYR A 584 -15.41 -13.28 -10.15
C TYR A 584 -16.09 -12.37 -9.14
N GLU A 585 -17.41 -12.28 -9.14
CA GLU A 585 -18.15 -11.49 -8.17
C GLU A 585 -17.97 -12.01 -6.73
N PHE A 586 -18.00 -13.32 -6.54
CA PHE A 586 -17.72 -13.94 -5.25
C PHE A 586 -16.31 -13.61 -4.74
N LEU A 587 -15.29 -13.77 -5.58
CA LEU A 587 -13.91 -13.43 -5.21
C LEU A 587 -13.75 -11.92 -4.92
N LYS A 588 -14.44 -11.06 -5.68
CA LYS A 588 -14.51 -9.62 -5.42
C LYS A 588 -15.15 -9.31 -4.06
N ASN A 589 -16.23 -10.02 -3.70
CA ASN A 589 -16.87 -9.88 -2.40
C ASN A 589 -15.93 -10.32 -1.26
N LEU A 590 -15.14 -11.38 -1.44
CA LEU A 590 -14.10 -11.74 -0.48
C LEU A 590 -13.07 -10.61 -0.30
N ARG A 591 -12.66 -9.93 -1.37
CA ARG A 591 -11.76 -8.76 -1.29
C ARG A 591 -12.38 -7.61 -0.51
N LEU A 592 -13.61 -7.21 -0.85
CA LEU A 592 -14.33 -6.12 -0.18
C LEU A 592 -14.52 -6.39 1.32
N ASN A 593 -14.74 -7.65 1.69
CA ASN A 593 -14.91 -8.08 3.08
C ASN A 593 -13.57 -8.35 3.80
N LYS A 594 -12.42 -7.99 3.21
CA LYS A 594 -11.06 -8.23 3.75
C LYS A 594 -10.76 -9.72 4.03
N ARG A 595 -11.44 -10.63 3.33
CA ARG A 595 -11.23 -12.08 3.39
C ARG A 595 -10.33 -12.60 2.27
N TYR A 596 -9.98 -11.77 1.30
CA TYR A 596 -8.93 -12.05 0.32
C TYR A 596 -8.01 -10.83 0.20
N GLN A 597 -6.79 -10.93 0.73
CA GLN A 597 -5.82 -9.84 0.86
C GLN A 597 -4.54 -10.16 0.07
N ARG A 598 -3.95 -9.15 -0.58
CA ARG A 598 -2.77 -9.33 -1.44
C ARG A 598 -1.69 -8.32 -1.07
N ASN A 599 -0.46 -8.81 -0.96
CA ASN A 599 0.74 -8.01 -0.81
C ASN A 599 1.76 -8.47 -1.86
N VAL A 600 1.55 -8.01 -3.09
CA VAL A 600 2.28 -8.48 -4.28
C VAL A 600 3.07 -7.34 -4.90
N TYR A 601 4.22 -7.65 -5.48
CA TYR A 601 5.20 -6.68 -6.00
C TYR A 601 5.89 -7.12 -7.29
#